data_AF-U5EHN1-F1
#
_entry.id   AF-U5EHN1-F1
#
_cell.length_a   1.000
_cell.length_b   1.000
_cell.length_c   1.000
_cell.angle_alpha   90.00
_cell.angle_beta   90.00
_cell.angle_gamma   90.00
#
_symmetry.space_group_name_H-M   'P 1'
#
loop_
_entity.id
_entity.type
_entity.pdbx_description
1 polymer ?
#
loop_
_entity_poly.entity_id
_entity_poly.type
_entity_poly.pdbx_seq_one_letter_code
_entity_poly.pdbx_strand_id
1 'polypeptide(L)'
;MFTFKPVENSTNIEVSVREEFKLADYNFNHEPCILPHKYEKYAERIHNLKIYEDDVWIITFPKSGTTWTQEIVWLLDNNLDFAGAKETDLYKRSRFIERCIFDVIDYDSVEFVENMPRPRHIKTHLPVALLPKQLWIVKPKIIYVARNPKDTAISYYHHYVNIFGYTGTKKDFLNSFIEERVIHCPYFSHILNFWELRHEENIISFTYEDLQFDKKDVIAKLCKFFGKMYSNAQLLELMKHTSFNSMRDNRSCNLVDVIKNTKKKYNLTDSDYSFIRKGITGSYKTEMSKEFNEKFDKWINLKLKNTDFKFNFCKMKMTVLQYCVQIGKSQLSCNFKIFLYYKN
;
A
#
# COMPACT_ATOMS: atom_id res chain seq x y z
N MET A 1 -9.20 -25.24 -2.68
CA MET A 1 -8.53 -24.58 -1.55
C MET A 1 -9.34 -23.44 -0.91
N PHE A 2 -10.23 -22.79 -1.65
CA PHE A 2 -10.96 -21.61 -1.18
C PHE A 2 -12.45 -21.87 -0.91
N THR A 3 -13.07 -20.97 -0.16
CA THR A 3 -14.53 -20.79 -0.12
C THR A 3 -14.87 -19.39 -0.60
N PHE A 4 -15.88 -19.30 -1.47
CA PHE A 4 -16.37 -18.06 -2.03
C PHE A 4 -17.81 -17.87 -1.58
N LYS A 5 -18.11 -16.73 -0.96
CA LYS A 5 -19.49 -16.37 -0.56
C LYS A 5 -19.86 -15.04 -1.21
N PRO A 6 -21.00 -14.94 -1.90
CA PRO A 6 -21.47 -13.66 -2.43
C PRO A 6 -21.63 -12.62 -1.31
N VAL A 7 -21.21 -11.39 -1.57
CA VAL A 7 -21.52 -10.25 -0.71
C VAL A 7 -22.90 -9.72 -1.11
N GLU A 8 -23.80 -9.59 -0.14
CA GLU A 8 -25.17 -9.13 -0.39
C GLU A 8 -25.17 -7.77 -1.12
N ASN A 9 -26.00 -7.64 -2.15
CA ASN A 9 -26.15 -6.42 -2.96
C ASN A 9 -24.82 -5.91 -3.59
N SER A 10 -23.88 -6.82 -3.89
CA SER A 10 -22.59 -6.50 -4.48
C SER A 10 -22.18 -7.54 -5.54
N THR A 11 -21.31 -7.13 -6.48
CA THR A 11 -20.63 -8.05 -7.42
C THR A 11 -19.35 -8.65 -6.83
N ASN A 12 -19.09 -8.37 -5.55
CA ASN A 12 -17.96 -8.90 -4.80
C ASN A 12 -18.31 -10.21 -4.09
N ILE A 13 -17.26 -10.94 -3.73
CA ILE A 13 -17.29 -12.17 -2.96
C ILE A 13 -16.38 -12.04 -1.75
N GLU A 14 -16.76 -12.67 -0.65
CA GLU A 14 -15.89 -13.01 0.46
C GLU A 14 -15.09 -14.25 0.09
N VAL A 15 -13.77 -14.15 0.18
CA VAL A 15 -12.83 -15.23 -0.13
C VAL A 15 -12.13 -15.67 1.14
N SER A 16 -12.32 -16.93 1.53
CA SER A 16 -11.60 -17.55 2.65
C SER A 16 -10.77 -18.72 2.16
N VAL A 17 -9.67 -19.01 2.87
CA VAL A 17 -8.88 -20.22 2.67
C VAL A 17 -9.43 -21.30 3.58
N ARG A 18 -9.62 -22.53 3.08
CA ARG A 18 -9.97 -23.67 3.92
C ARG A 18 -8.78 -23.98 4.84
N GLU A 19 -9.05 -24.36 6.09
CA GLU A 19 -8.17 -24.40 7.30
C GLU A 19 -6.76 -25.02 7.18
N GLU A 20 -6.35 -25.48 6.00
CA GLU A 20 -5.08 -26.16 5.72
C GLU A 20 -3.90 -25.22 5.50
N PHE A 21 -4.11 -23.92 5.28
CA PHE A 21 -3.01 -22.95 5.17
C PHE A 21 -2.62 -22.41 6.55
N LYS A 22 -1.75 -23.13 7.25
CA LYS A 22 -1.02 -22.62 8.42
C LYS A 22 0.44 -22.45 8.06
N LEU A 23 0.94 -21.22 8.17
CA LEU A 23 2.38 -21.00 8.29
C LEU A 23 2.75 -21.44 9.71
N ALA A 24 3.53 -22.51 9.84
CA ALA A 24 3.69 -23.26 11.08
C ALA A 24 4.04 -22.40 12.30
N ASP A 25 4.73 -21.28 12.09
CA ASP A 25 5.22 -20.39 13.14
C ASP A 25 4.33 -19.16 13.37
N TYR A 26 3.27 -18.96 12.59
CA TYR A 26 2.45 -17.75 12.62
C TYR A 26 0.96 -18.03 12.80
N ASN A 27 0.37 -17.43 13.82
CA ASN A 27 -1.08 -17.48 14.05
C ASN A 27 -1.75 -16.28 13.38
N PHE A 28 -1.99 -16.36 12.06
CA PHE A 28 -2.62 -15.28 11.31
C PHE A 28 -4.12 -15.22 11.54
N ASN A 29 -4.65 -13.99 11.52
CA ASN A 29 -6.08 -13.80 11.42
C ASN A 29 -6.53 -13.98 9.96
N HIS A 30 -7.18 -15.10 9.66
CA HIS A 30 -7.62 -15.49 8.32
C HIS A 30 -9.07 -15.05 8.01
N GLU A 31 -9.39 -13.80 8.34
CA GLU A 31 -10.72 -13.28 8.01
C GLU A 31 -10.96 -13.29 6.48
N PRO A 32 -12.21 -13.54 6.04
CA PRO A 32 -12.56 -13.54 4.62
C PRO A 32 -12.22 -12.21 3.94
N CYS A 33 -11.53 -12.26 2.80
CA CYS A 33 -11.15 -11.08 2.03
C CYS A 33 -12.22 -10.72 1.00
N ILE A 34 -12.59 -9.44 0.89
CA ILE A 34 -13.55 -8.97 -0.12
C ILE A 34 -12.85 -8.76 -1.45
N LEU A 35 -13.25 -9.49 -2.50
CA LEU A 35 -12.68 -9.37 -3.84
C LEU A 35 -13.80 -9.36 -4.90
N PRO A 36 -13.59 -8.79 -6.10
CA PRO A 36 -14.52 -8.97 -7.21
C PRO A 36 -14.74 -10.45 -7.52
N HIS A 37 -15.97 -10.86 -7.87
CA HIS A 37 -16.30 -12.27 -8.15
C HIS A 37 -15.37 -12.94 -9.18
N LYS A 38 -14.82 -12.16 -10.13
CA LYS A 38 -13.88 -12.63 -11.14
C LYS A 38 -12.60 -13.25 -10.53
N TYR A 39 -12.24 -12.93 -9.28
CA TYR A 39 -11.12 -13.56 -8.57
C TYR A 39 -11.25 -15.08 -8.45
N GLU A 40 -12.47 -15.61 -8.35
CA GLU A 40 -12.70 -17.07 -8.28
C GLU A 40 -12.03 -17.83 -9.44
N LYS A 41 -12.01 -17.24 -10.64
CA LYS A 41 -11.37 -17.82 -11.83
C LYS A 41 -9.85 -17.92 -11.74
N TYR A 42 -9.23 -17.07 -10.91
CA TYR A 42 -7.76 -16.93 -10.83
C TYR A 42 -7.19 -17.41 -9.49
N ALA A 43 -8.02 -17.64 -8.47
CA ALA A 43 -7.60 -17.93 -7.10
C ALA A 43 -6.58 -19.08 -7.02
N GLU A 44 -6.90 -20.24 -7.61
CA GLU A 44 -6.00 -21.41 -7.59
C GLU A 44 -4.72 -21.17 -8.39
N ARG A 45 -4.77 -20.44 -9.53
CA ARG A 45 -3.59 -20.15 -10.35
C ARG A 45 -2.64 -19.18 -9.66
N ILE A 46 -3.17 -18.12 -9.05
CA ILE A 46 -2.40 -17.18 -8.24
C ILE A 46 -1.77 -17.91 -7.06
N HIS A 47 -2.56 -18.71 -6.33
CA HIS A 47 -2.07 -19.38 -5.14
C HIS A 47 -1.01 -20.46 -5.43
N ASN A 48 -1.08 -21.10 -6.60
CA ASN A 48 -0.10 -22.08 -7.07
C ASN A 48 0.97 -21.46 -7.99
N LEU A 49 1.04 -20.14 -8.12
CA LEU A 49 2.05 -19.47 -8.94
C LEU A 49 3.46 -19.92 -8.53
N LYS A 50 4.27 -20.28 -9.53
CA LYS A 50 5.69 -20.57 -9.31
C LYS A 50 6.43 -19.30 -8.88
N ILE A 51 7.17 -19.39 -7.79
CA ILE A 51 7.97 -18.31 -7.22
C ILE A 51 9.45 -18.58 -7.44
N TYR A 52 10.22 -17.51 -7.63
CA TYR A 52 11.67 -17.56 -7.81
C TYR A 52 12.38 -16.73 -6.75
N GLU A 53 13.60 -17.13 -6.39
CA GLU A 53 14.41 -16.47 -5.35
C GLU A 53 14.72 -14.99 -5.63
N ASP A 54 14.83 -14.63 -6.90
CA ASP A 54 15.09 -13.27 -7.39
C ASP A 54 13.81 -12.47 -7.65
N ASP A 55 12.64 -13.00 -7.32
CA ASP A 55 11.42 -12.21 -7.36
C ASP A 55 11.46 -11.08 -6.32
N VAL A 56 10.79 -9.98 -6.65
CA VAL A 56 10.62 -8.82 -5.78
C VAL A 56 9.13 -8.52 -5.67
N TRP A 57 8.57 -8.66 -4.47
CA TRP A 57 7.15 -8.50 -4.21
C TRP A 57 6.88 -7.19 -3.49
N ILE A 58 6.08 -6.30 -4.10
CA ILE A 58 5.57 -5.08 -3.45
C ILE A 58 4.11 -5.31 -3.05
N ILE A 59 3.88 -5.41 -1.75
CA ILE A 59 2.58 -5.78 -1.18
C ILE A 59 2.06 -4.63 -0.32
N THR A 60 0.83 -4.21 -0.55
CA THR A 60 0.23 -3.14 0.25
C THR A 60 -1.28 -3.33 0.30
N PHE A 61 -1.95 -2.89 1.36
CA PHE A 61 -3.37 -2.55 1.21
C PHE A 61 -3.52 -1.43 0.16
N PRO A 62 -4.58 -1.41 -0.68
CA PRO A 62 -4.75 -0.38 -1.70
C PRO A 62 -4.56 1.04 -1.16
N LYS A 63 -3.92 1.90 -1.96
CA LYS A 63 -3.70 3.34 -1.66
C LYS A 63 -2.75 3.64 -0.50
N SER A 64 -1.88 2.68 -0.16
CA SER A 64 -0.85 2.83 0.88
C SER A 64 0.55 3.21 0.36
N GLY A 65 0.68 3.70 -0.88
CA GLY A 65 1.97 4.14 -1.45
C GLY A 65 2.66 3.16 -2.39
N THR A 66 1.90 2.20 -2.94
CA THR A 66 2.39 1.14 -3.82
C THR A 66 3.18 1.68 -5.01
N THR A 67 2.58 2.58 -5.82
CA THR A 67 3.21 3.15 -7.02
C THR A 67 4.52 3.86 -6.72
N TRP A 68 4.59 4.56 -5.59
CA TRP A 68 5.80 5.24 -5.16
C TRP A 68 6.90 4.24 -4.81
N THR A 69 6.54 3.19 -4.10
CA THR A 69 7.44 2.11 -3.70
C THR A 69 7.90 1.28 -4.90
N GLN A 70 7.01 0.93 -5.83
CA GLN A 70 7.35 0.22 -7.06
C GLN A 70 8.41 0.97 -7.86
N GLU A 71 8.28 2.29 -8.02
CA GLU A 71 9.25 3.09 -8.76
C GLU A 71 10.62 3.13 -8.07
N ILE A 72 10.64 3.37 -6.75
CA ILE A 72 11.88 3.39 -5.97
C ILE A 72 12.58 2.02 -6.04
N VAL A 73 11.84 0.95 -5.76
CA VAL A 73 12.38 -0.41 -5.70
C VAL A 73 12.89 -0.86 -7.08
N TRP A 74 12.13 -0.60 -8.14
CA TRP A 74 12.56 -0.96 -9.50
C TRP A 74 13.86 -0.24 -9.87
N LEU A 75 13.97 1.07 -9.61
CA LEU A 75 15.20 1.83 -9.87
C LEU A 75 16.37 1.31 -9.03
N LEU A 76 16.17 1.03 -7.75
CA LEU A 76 17.24 0.50 -6.87
C LEU A 76 17.74 -0.86 -7.34
N ASP A 77 16.86 -1.73 -7.82
CA ASP A 77 17.23 -3.07 -8.27
C ASP A 77 17.91 -3.04 -9.66
N ASN A 78 17.48 -2.12 -10.52
CA ASN A 78 17.97 -1.91 -11.89
C ASN A 78 19.04 -0.82 -12.00
N ASN A 79 19.89 -0.67 -10.97
CA ASN A 79 21.08 0.19 -10.99
C ASN A 79 20.80 1.66 -11.34
N LEU A 80 19.65 2.18 -10.93
CA LEU A 80 19.15 3.53 -11.21
C LEU A 80 18.99 3.82 -12.70
N ASP A 81 18.51 2.85 -13.48
CA ASP A 81 18.16 3.04 -14.89
C ASP A 81 16.94 3.95 -15.09
N PHE A 82 17.15 5.27 -15.00
CA PHE A 82 16.11 6.26 -15.23
C PHE A 82 15.61 6.30 -16.67
N ALA A 83 16.45 5.91 -17.63
CA ALA A 83 16.08 5.87 -19.05
C ALA A 83 15.05 4.76 -19.29
N GLY A 84 15.33 3.54 -18.84
CA GLY A 84 14.39 2.43 -18.90
C GLY A 84 13.11 2.67 -18.10
N ALA A 85 13.20 3.33 -16.94
CA ALA A 85 12.03 3.71 -16.14
C ALA A 85 11.09 4.70 -16.85
N LYS A 86 11.65 5.54 -17.74
CA LYS A 86 10.90 6.50 -18.56
C LYS A 86 10.35 5.87 -19.83
N GLU A 87 11.11 4.97 -20.46
CA GLU A 87 10.72 4.30 -21.71
C GLU A 87 9.60 3.29 -21.49
N THR A 88 9.65 2.53 -20.39
CA THR A 88 8.68 1.48 -20.10
C THR A 88 7.76 1.88 -18.95
N ASP A 89 6.45 1.77 -19.19
CA ASP A 89 5.44 2.02 -18.16
C ASP A 89 5.65 1.17 -16.89
N LEU A 90 5.42 1.76 -15.73
CA LEU A 90 5.58 1.12 -14.44
C LEU A 90 4.72 -0.15 -14.30
N TYR A 91 3.51 -0.19 -14.87
CA TYR A 91 2.67 -1.40 -14.80
C TYR A 91 3.22 -2.58 -15.63
N LYS A 92 4.16 -2.33 -16.55
CA LYS A 92 4.90 -3.37 -17.30
C LYS A 92 6.19 -3.76 -16.58
N ARG A 93 6.83 -2.80 -15.90
CA ARG A 93 8.06 -3.03 -15.11
C ARG A 93 7.77 -3.75 -13.79
N SER A 94 6.68 -3.40 -13.12
CA SER A 94 6.22 -3.99 -11.86
C SER A 94 4.73 -4.35 -11.98
N ARG A 95 4.44 -5.63 -12.26
CA ARG A 95 3.11 -6.08 -12.70
C ARG A 95 2.17 -6.36 -11.55
N PHE A 96 0.92 -5.91 -11.68
CA PHE A 96 -0.14 -6.15 -10.71
C PHE A 96 -0.81 -7.51 -10.99
N ILE A 97 -0.49 -8.54 -10.20
CA ILE A 97 -0.82 -9.94 -10.50
C ILE A 97 -2.33 -10.20 -10.61
N GLU A 98 -3.13 -9.64 -9.71
CA GLU A 98 -4.58 -9.82 -9.69
C GLU A 98 -5.34 -8.71 -10.44
N ARG A 99 -4.67 -7.93 -11.31
CA ARG A 99 -5.33 -6.85 -12.05
C ARG A 99 -6.48 -7.35 -12.94
N CYS A 100 -6.42 -8.57 -13.43
CA CYS A 100 -7.45 -9.21 -14.24
C CYS A 100 -8.81 -9.34 -13.53
N ILE A 101 -8.88 -9.22 -12.20
CA ILE A 101 -10.15 -9.39 -11.46
C ILE A 101 -11.06 -8.18 -11.55
N PHE A 102 -10.57 -7.03 -12.03
CA PHE A 102 -11.37 -5.82 -12.19
C PHE A 102 -12.05 -5.79 -13.57
N ASP A 103 -13.33 -5.44 -13.62
CA ASP A 103 -14.14 -5.45 -14.86
C ASP A 103 -13.66 -4.48 -15.95
N VAL A 104 -12.78 -3.53 -15.61
CA VAL A 104 -12.14 -2.62 -16.57
C VAL A 104 -10.95 -3.27 -17.28
N ILE A 105 -10.59 -4.49 -16.92
CA ILE A 105 -9.42 -5.23 -17.40
C ILE A 105 -9.89 -6.50 -18.12
N ASP A 106 -9.55 -6.58 -19.39
CA ASP A 106 -9.93 -7.63 -20.34
C ASP A 106 -8.80 -8.61 -20.67
N TYR A 107 -7.61 -8.43 -20.08
CA TYR A 107 -6.47 -9.32 -20.24
C TYR A 107 -6.17 -10.15 -18.98
N ASP A 108 -5.40 -11.22 -19.17
CA ASP A 108 -4.91 -12.09 -18.11
C ASP A 108 -3.60 -11.55 -17.51
N SER A 109 -3.69 -10.89 -16.35
CA SER A 109 -2.50 -10.37 -15.66
C SER A 109 -1.65 -11.44 -15.00
N VAL A 110 -2.19 -12.64 -14.75
CA VAL A 110 -1.44 -13.75 -14.15
C VAL A 110 -0.48 -14.33 -15.19
N GLU A 111 -0.95 -14.53 -16.42
CA GLU A 111 -0.11 -14.93 -17.55
C GLU A 111 1.05 -13.96 -17.78
N PHE A 112 0.78 -12.65 -17.66
CA PHE A 112 1.83 -11.66 -17.80
C PHE A 112 2.89 -11.73 -16.70
N VAL A 113 2.53 -12.15 -15.48
CA VAL A 113 3.49 -12.38 -14.37
C VAL A 113 4.30 -13.66 -14.59
N GLU A 114 3.67 -14.71 -15.11
CA GLU A 114 4.34 -15.98 -15.43
C GLU A 114 5.42 -15.82 -16.50
N ASN A 115 5.17 -14.96 -17.50
CA ASN A 115 6.05 -14.71 -18.64
C ASN A 115 6.98 -13.49 -18.48
N MET A 116 7.10 -12.91 -17.29
CA MET A 116 8.00 -11.78 -17.08
C MET A 116 9.48 -12.19 -17.24
N PRO A 117 10.33 -11.33 -17.82
CA PRO A 117 11.76 -11.47 -17.66
C PRO A 117 12.14 -11.38 -16.18
N ARG A 118 13.19 -12.10 -15.80
CA ARG A 118 13.71 -12.14 -14.43
C ARG A 118 14.81 -11.06 -14.26
N PRO A 119 14.94 -10.42 -13.07
CA PRO A 119 14.12 -10.61 -11.86
C PRO A 119 12.70 -10.03 -12.03
N ARG A 120 11.68 -10.71 -11.49
CA ARG A 120 10.29 -10.25 -11.62
C ARG A 120 9.92 -9.29 -10.50
N HIS A 121 9.48 -8.09 -10.86
CA HIS A 121 8.87 -7.16 -9.91
C HIS A 121 7.35 -7.34 -9.94
N ILE A 122 6.78 -7.82 -8.85
CA ILE A 122 5.37 -8.20 -8.75
C ILE A 122 4.70 -7.34 -7.69
N LYS A 123 3.59 -6.72 -8.06
CA LYS A 123 2.72 -5.97 -7.16
C LYS A 123 1.49 -6.81 -6.83
N THR A 124 1.03 -6.74 -5.59
CA THR A 124 -0.28 -7.26 -5.19
C THR A 124 -0.89 -6.48 -4.02
N HIS A 125 -2.20 -6.59 -3.88
CA HIS A 125 -3.03 -6.13 -2.77
C HIS A 125 -3.70 -7.30 -2.04
N LEU A 126 -3.30 -8.54 -2.33
CA LEU A 126 -3.80 -9.72 -1.65
C LEU A 126 -3.22 -9.83 -0.23
N PRO A 127 -4.04 -10.23 0.76
CA PRO A 127 -3.55 -10.53 2.11
C PRO A 127 -2.75 -11.83 2.11
N VAL A 128 -1.95 -12.03 3.17
CA VAL A 128 -1.07 -13.21 3.39
C VAL A 128 -1.73 -14.53 2.98
N ALA A 129 -2.97 -14.77 3.40
CA ALA A 129 -3.69 -16.01 3.15
C ALA A 129 -3.94 -16.31 1.66
N LEU A 130 -4.05 -15.27 0.81
CA LEU A 130 -4.39 -15.41 -0.60
C LEU A 130 -3.16 -15.35 -1.53
N LEU A 131 -1.97 -15.12 -0.97
CA LEU A 131 -0.73 -15.07 -1.73
C LEU A 131 -0.25 -16.46 -2.17
N PRO A 132 0.64 -16.54 -3.18
CA PRO A 132 1.24 -17.81 -3.60
C PRO A 132 1.91 -18.56 -2.44
N LYS A 133 1.59 -19.84 -2.26
CA LYS A 133 2.15 -20.66 -1.17
C LYS A 133 3.68 -20.75 -1.18
N GLN A 134 4.28 -20.70 -2.37
CA GLN A 134 5.73 -20.81 -2.53
C GLN A 134 6.48 -19.57 -2.01
N LEU A 135 5.82 -18.42 -1.81
CA LEU A 135 6.47 -17.23 -1.22
C LEU A 135 7.10 -17.54 0.14
N TRP A 136 6.48 -18.43 0.89
CA TRP A 136 6.89 -18.73 2.26
C TRP A 136 7.96 -19.82 2.36
N ILE A 137 8.18 -20.53 1.25
CA ILE A 137 9.20 -21.58 1.12
C ILE A 137 10.44 -21.01 0.44
N VAL A 138 10.25 -20.32 -0.68
CA VAL A 138 11.32 -19.72 -1.51
C VAL A 138 11.89 -18.45 -0.84
N LYS A 139 11.06 -17.75 -0.05
CA LYS A 139 11.44 -16.52 0.66
C LYS A 139 12.11 -15.46 -0.23
N PRO A 140 11.49 -15.06 -1.38
CA PRO A 140 12.01 -13.94 -2.16
C PRO A 140 11.88 -12.62 -1.39
N LYS A 141 12.44 -11.54 -1.93
CA LYS A 141 12.32 -10.22 -1.30
C LYS A 141 10.86 -9.73 -1.31
N ILE A 142 10.33 -9.38 -0.14
CA ILE A 142 8.99 -8.81 0.03
C ILE A 142 9.12 -7.43 0.67
N ILE A 143 8.46 -6.44 0.08
CA ILE A 143 8.34 -5.07 0.58
C ILE A 143 6.89 -4.84 0.93
N TYR A 144 6.62 -4.61 2.22
CA TYR A 144 5.29 -4.29 2.71
C TYR A 144 5.15 -2.81 3.07
N VAL A 145 4.08 -2.16 2.62
CA VAL A 145 3.81 -0.75 2.97
C VAL A 145 2.42 -0.58 3.57
N ALA A 146 2.39 -0.13 4.82
CA ALA A 146 1.18 0.30 5.50
C ALA A 146 1.00 1.83 5.39
N ARG A 147 -0.19 2.34 5.68
CA ARG A 147 -0.46 3.79 5.69
C ARG A 147 -1.59 4.07 6.65
N ASN A 148 -1.62 5.22 7.31
CA ASN A 148 -2.75 5.63 8.15
C ASN A 148 -4.12 5.29 7.52
N PRO A 149 -5.02 4.57 8.22
CA PRO A 149 -6.32 4.15 7.68
C PRO A 149 -7.19 5.32 7.25
N LYS A 150 -7.11 6.47 7.94
CA LYS A 150 -7.93 7.64 7.61
C LYS A 150 -7.55 8.24 6.25
N ASP A 151 -6.26 8.42 6.00
CA ASP A 151 -5.77 8.88 4.70
C ASP A 151 -5.96 7.82 3.61
N THR A 152 -5.84 6.55 3.97
CA THR A 152 -6.10 5.43 3.07
C THR A 152 -7.56 5.43 2.61
N ALA A 153 -8.52 5.53 3.54
CA ALA A 153 -9.96 5.56 3.24
C ALA A 153 -10.33 6.75 2.35
N ILE A 154 -9.80 7.95 2.62
CA ILE A 154 -10.03 9.13 1.76
C ILE A 154 -9.44 8.91 0.37
N SER A 155 -8.20 8.42 0.29
CA SER A 155 -7.58 8.14 -1.01
C SER A 155 -8.29 7.03 -1.77
N TYR A 156 -8.89 6.06 -1.06
CA TYR A 156 -9.58 4.94 -1.67
C TYR A 156 -10.97 5.32 -2.15
N TYR A 157 -11.68 6.19 -1.43
CA TYR A 157 -12.93 6.79 -1.91
C TYR A 157 -12.75 7.45 -3.28
N HIS A 158 -11.76 8.36 -3.40
CA HIS A 158 -11.48 9.04 -4.67
C HIS A 158 -11.12 8.06 -5.79
N HIS A 159 -10.43 6.97 -5.46
CA HIS A 159 -10.10 5.90 -6.41
C HIS A 159 -11.34 5.09 -6.80
N TYR A 160 -12.24 4.78 -5.88
CA TYR A 160 -13.49 4.08 -6.15
C TYR A 160 -14.36 4.87 -7.12
N VAL A 161 -14.53 6.17 -6.88
CA VAL A 161 -15.29 7.06 -7.77
C VAL A 161 -14.67 7.05 -9.16
N ASN A 162 -13.34 7.26 -9.24
CA ASN A 162 -12.71 7.56 -10.52
C ASN A 162 -12.19 6.36 -11.32
N ILE A 163 -12.02 5.20 -10.68
CA ILE A 163 -11.49 3.97 -11.31
C ILE A 163 -12.52 2.85 -11.34
N PHE A 164 -13.40 2.77 -10.33
CA PHE A 164 -14.43 1.72 -10.24
C PHE A 164 -15.85 2.22 -10.53
N GLY A 165 -16.03 3.52 -10.79
CA GLY A 165 -17.34 4.08 -11.12
C GLY A 165 -18.31 4.12 -9.94
N TYR A 166 -17.81 4.22 -8.71
CA TYR A 166 -18.66 4.27 -7.52
C TYR A 166 -19.55 5.52 -7.52
N THR A 167 -20.86 5.31 -7.41
CA THR A 167 -21.90 6.36 -7.44
C THR A 167 -22.49 6.68 -6.07
N GLY A 168 -22.13 5.92 -5.03
CA GLY A 168 -22.61 6.16 -3.66
C GLY A 168 -21.95 7.36 -2.99
N THR A 169 -22.43 7.72 -1.80
CA THR A 169 -21.90 8.89 -1.09
C THR A 169 -20.56 8.59 -0.43
N LYS A 170 -19.76 9.63 -0.18
CA LYS A 170 -18.54 9.49 0.63
C LYS A 170 -18.84 8.92 2.02
N LYS A 171 -19.98 9.29 2.61
CA LYS A 171 -20.43 8.79 3.92
C LYS A 171 -20.62 7.26 3.88
N ASP A 172 -21.31 6.76 2.87
CA ASP A 172 -21.56 5.33 2.73
C ASP A 172 -20.25 4.56 2.53
N PHE A 173 -19.36 5.07 1.67
CA PHE A 173 -18.03 4.50 1.49
C PHE A 173 -17.21 4.43 2.78
N LEU A 174 -17.19 5.52 3.56
CA LEU A 174 -16.44 5.56 4.81
C LEU A 174 -17.01 4.60 5.88
N ASN A 175 -18.34 4.44 5.92
CA ASN A 175 -18.97 3.41 6.76
C ASN A 175 -18.57 2.01 6.30
N SER A 176 -18.67 1.71 5.00
CA SER A 176 -18.25 0.42 4.42
C SER A 176 -16.77 0.11 4.68
N PHE A 177 -15.91 1.13 4.72
CA PHE A 177 -14.49 0.95 5.05
C PHE A 177 -14.30 0.54 6.52
N ILE A 178 -14.99 1.20 7.47
CA ILE A 178 -14.94 0.85 8.90
C ILE A 178 -15.52 -0.54 9.14
N GLU A 179 -16.58 -0.89 8.41
CA GLU A 179 -17.21 -2.21 8.42
C GLU A 179 -16.38 -3.29 7.68
N GLU A 180 -15.24 -2.91 7.10
CA GLU A 180 -14.33 -3.81 6.38
C GLU A 180 -14.98 -4.52 5.18
N ARG A 181 -15.89 -3.80 4.48
CA ARG A 181 -16.65 -4.30 3.32
C ARG A 181 -16.20 -3.73 1.97
N VAL A 182 -15.05 -3.06 1.91
CA VAL A 182 -14.46 -2.60 0.65
C VAL A 182 -13.49 -3.65 0.10
N ILE A 183 -13.17 -3.58 -1.20
CA ILE A 183 -12.27 -4.53 -1.86
C ILE A 183 -10.91 -4.56 -1.15
N HIS A 184 -10.36 -5.76 -0.98
CA HIS A 184 -9.16 -6.13 -0.22
C HIS A 184 -9.24 -6.00 1.31
N CYS A 185 -10.38 -5.58 1.89
CA CYS A 185 -10.59 -5.69 3.34
C CYS A 185 -10.70 -7.16 3.77
N PRO A 186 -10.33 -7.50 5.03
CA PRO A 186 -10.18 -6.59 6.19
C PRO A 186 -8.86 -5.82 6.25
N TYR A 187 -8.96 -4.54 6.59
CA TYR A 187 -7.81 -3.62 6.52
C TYR A 187 -6.77 -3.92 7.61
N PHE A 188 -7.21 -4.16 8.84
CA PHE A 188 -6.27 -4.39 9.95
C PHE A 188 -5.64 -5.78 9.89
N SER A 189 -6.39 -6.82 9.55
CA SER A 189 -5.83 -8.17 9.39
C SER A 189 -4.83 -8.23 8.24
N HIS A 190 -5.05 -7.46 7.17
CA HIS A 190 -4.04 -7.27 6.12
C HIS A 190 -2.74 -6.70 6.69
N ILE A 191 -2.78 -5.65 7.53
CA ILE A 191 -1.57 -5.03 8.09
C ILE A 191 -0.92 -5.88 9.18
N LEU A 192 -1.70 -6.37 10.13
CA LEU A 192 -1.19 -7.07 11.31
C LEU A 192 -0.54 -8.39 10.92
N ASN A 193 -1.06 -9.12 9.93
CA ASN A 193 -0.41 -10.34 9.46
C ASN A 193 0.97 -10.06 8.85
N PHE A 194 1.16 -8.98 8.09
CA PHE A 194 2.49 -8.58 7.62
C PHE A 194 3.36 -7.98 8.73
N TRP A 195 2.76 -7.38 9.74
CA TRP A 195 3.48 -6.91 10.90
C TRP A 195 4.09 -8.08 11.68
N GLU A 196 3.38 -9.18 11.89
CA GLU A 196 3.95 -10.38 12.53
C GLU A 196 5.16 -10.93 11.75
N LEU A 197 5.13 -10.82 10.43
CA LEU A 197 6.20 -11.24 9.52
C LEU A 197 7.41 -10.28 9.46
N ARG A 198 7.39 -9.13 10.16
CA ARG A 198 8.40 -8.06 10.05
C ARG A 198 9.83 -8.46 10.42
N HIS A 199 10.00 -9.58 11.11
CA HIS A 199 11.30 -10.07 11.57
C HIS A 199 11.95 -11.07 10.61
N GLU A 200 11.23 -11.49 9.56
CA GLU A 200 11.80 -12.33 8.50
C GLU A 200 12.82 -11.53 7.67
N GLU A 201 13.99 -12.12 7.43
CA GLU A 201 15.11 -11.45 6.76
C GLU A 201 14.79 -11.04 5.31
N ASN A 202 13.87 -11.75 4.65
CA ASN A 202 13.43 -11.47 3.29
C ASN A 202 12.25 -10.49 3.23
N ILE A 203 11.85 -9.87 4.35
CA ILE A 203 10.71 -8.96 4.43
C ILE A 203 11.18 -7.62 5.00
N ILE A 204 10.88 -6.54 4.28
CA ILE A 204 11.05 -5.18 4.80
C ILE A 204 9.69 -4.47 4.83
N SER A 205 9.35 -3.91 5.98
CA SER A 205 8.10 -3.15 6.18
C SER A 205 8.39 -1.72 6.62
N PHE A 206 7.62 -0.77 6.08
CA PHE A 206 7.59 0.62 6.53
C PHE A 206 6.22 1.22 6.26
N THR A 207 5.96 2.44 6.74
CA THR A 207 4.72 3.14 6.41
C THR A 207 4.91 4.19 5.32
N TYR A 208 3.82 4.55 4.65
CA TYR A 208 3.78 5.71 3.74
C TYR A 208 4.27 6.99 4.44
N GLU A 209 3.93 7.14 5.73
CA GLU A 209 4.37 8.25 6.56
C GLU A 209 5.89 8.24 6.78
N ASP A 210 6.51 7.07 6.98
CA ASP A 210 7.98 6.99 7.07
C ASP A 210 8.63 7.49 5.76
N LEU A 211 8.08 7.10 4.61
CA LEU A 211 8.57 7.53 3.30
C LEU A 211 8.34 9.04 3.04
N GLN A 212 7.26 9.61 3.57
CA GLN A 212 6.98 11.05 3.54
C GLN A 212 7.90 11.85 4.47
N PHE A 213 8.14 11.34 5.67
CA PHE A 213 8.82 12.06 6.73
C PHE A 213 10.35 11.92 6.67
N ASP A 214 10.86 10.77 6.25
CA ASP A 214 12.29 10.51 6.11
C ASP A 214 12.60 9.56 4.95
N LYS A 215 12.33 10.05 3.74
CA LYS A 215 12.59 9.31 2.50
C LYS A 215 14.03 8.79 2.40
N LYS A 216 15.01 9.53 2.92
CA LYS A 216 16.43 9.15 2.89
C LYS A 216 16.68 7.90 3.74
N ASP A 217 16.12 7.84 4.95
CA ASP A 217 16.23 6.66 5.81
C ASP A 217 15.59 5.42 5.17
N VAL A 218 14.38 5.55 4.61
CA VAL A 218 13.71 4.43 3.93
C VAL A 218 14.51 3.94 2.72
N ILE A 219 15.04 4.85 1.90
CA ILE A 219 15.89 4.49 0.76
C ILE A 219 17.18 3.80 1.23
N ALA A 220 17.81 4.26 2.32
CA ALA A 220 19.01 3.63 2.86
C ALA A 220 18.73 2.18 3.34
N LYS A 221 17.60 1.96 4.02
CA LYS A 221 17.16 0.62 4.43
C LYS A 221 16.90 -0.28 3.22
N LEU A 222 16.25 0.24 2.18
CA LEU A 222 16.04 -0.47 0.92
C LEU A 222 17.38 -0.79 0.22
N CYS A 223 18.33 0.14 0.16
CA CYS A 223 19.66 -0.14 -0.41
C CYS A 223 20.34 -1.30 0.32
N LYS A 224 20.32 -1.31 1.66
CA LYS A 224 20.83 -2.42 2.47
C LYS A 224 20.11 -3.73 2.17
N PHE A 225 18.78 -3.70 2.10
CA PHE A 225 17.94 -4.87 1.82
C PHE A 225 18.20 -5.47 0.42
N PHE A 226 18.53 -4.63 -0.56
CA PHE A 226 18.90 -5.06 -1.91
C PHE A 226 20.41 -5.34 -2.09
N GLY A 227 21.25 -5.10 -1.07
CA GLY A 227 22.70 -5.21 -1.19
C GLY A 227 23.29 -4.20 -2.18
N LYS A 228 22.68 -3.03 -2.34
CA LYS A 228 23.10 -1.99 -3.28
C LYS A 228 23.79 -0.84 -2.56
N MET A 229 24.76 -0.23 -3.23
CA MET A 229 25.44 0.97 -2.77
C MET A 229 25.40 2.03 -3.86
N TYR A 230 25.01 3.25 -3.48
CA TYR A 230 24.92 4.39 -4.38
C TYR A 230 25.56 5.60 -3.73
N SER A 231 26.13 6.48 -4.54
CA SER A 231 26.65 7.76 -4.08
C SER A 231 25.53 8.68 -3.58
N ASN A 232 25.88 9.66 -2.75
CA ASN A 232 24.92 10.68 -2.31
C ASN A 232 24.25 11.41 -3.49
N ALA A 233 25.00 11.68 -4.57
CA ALA A 233 24.47 12.34 -5.76
C ALA A 233 23.40 11.48 -6.46
N GLN A 234 23.67 10.18 -6.64
CA GLN A 234 22.72 9.22 -7.19
C GLN A 234 21.45 9.09 -6.33
N LEU A 235 21.59 9.05 -5.00
CA LEU A 235 20.45 8.98 -4.09
C LEU A 235 19.63 10.28 -4.11
N LEU A 236 20.27 11.45 -4.25
CA LEU A 236 19.58 12.73 -4.42
C LEU A 236 18.78 12.77 -5.73
N GLU A 237 19.35 12.25 -6.82
CA GLU A 237 18.67 12.13 -8.11
C GLU A 237 17.45 11.20 -8.02
N LEU A 238 17.61 10.01 -7.42
CA LEU A 238 16.50 9.10 -7.14
C LEU A 238 15.39 9.78 -6.34
N MET A 239 15.74 10.52 -5.28
CA MET A 239 14.77 11.24 -4.45
C MET A 239 14.04 12.34 -5.23
N LYS A 240 14.73 13.04 -6.14
CA LYS A 240 14.15 14.05 -7.04
C LYS A 240 13.19 13.41 -8.06
N HIS A 241 13.63 12.35 -8.74
CA HIS A 241 12.82 11.61 -9.71
C HIS A 241 11.54 11.07 -9.09
N THR A 242 11.64 10.52 -7.88
CA THR A 242 10.50 9.97 -7.15
C THR A 242 9.84 11.00 -6.23
N SER A 243 10.01 12.30 -6.47
CA SER A 243 9.27 13.36 -5.75
C SER A 243 7.79 13.37 -6.17
N PHE A 244 6.91 13.96 -5.36
CA PHE A 244 5.47 13.98 -5.66
C PHE A 244 5.17 14.61 -7.03
N ASN A 245 5.69 15.81 -7.29
CA ASN A 245 5.45 16.51 -8.56
C ASN A 245 6.01 15.72 -9.75
N SER A 246 7.24 15.20 -9.64
CA SER A 246 7.86 14.39 -10.69
C SER A 246 7.03 13.14 -11.01
N MET A 247 6.63 12.39 -9.98
CA MET A 247 5.78 11.19 -10.14
C MET A 247 4.41 11.53 -10.74
N ARG A 248 3.76 12.61 -10.26
CA ARG A 248 2.45 13.07 -10.75
C ARG A 248 2.49 13.36 -12.24
N ASP A 249 3.54 14.04 -12.68
CA ASP A 249 3.68 14.50 -14.06
C ASP A 249 4.31 13.42 -14.97
N ASN A 250 4.82 12.32 -14.39
CA ASN A 250 5.38 11.18 -15.12
C ASN A 250 4.29 10.24 -15.66
N ARG A 251 4.16 10.21 -16.99
CA ARG A 251 3.23 9.35 -17.71
C ARG A 251 3.45 7.85 -17.48
N SER A 252 4.69 7.42 -17.20
CA SER A 252 4.97 5.99 -16.99
C SER A 252 4.31 5.43 -15.73
N CYS A 253 3.92 6.27 -14.76
CA CYS A 253 3.33 5.83 -13.49
C CYS A 253 2.00 6.50 -13.09
N ASN A 254 1.56 7.56 -13.77
CA ASN A 254 0.38 8.34 -13.36
C ASN A 254 -0.97 7.82 -13.90
N LEU A 255 -0.96 6.73 -14.69
CA LEU A 255 -2.15 6.03 -15.20
C LEU A 255 -3.15 6.90 -15.98
N VAL A 256 -2.69 7.97 -16.65
CA VAL A 256 -3.56 8.91 -17.38
C VAL A 256 -4.47 8.21 -18.39
N ASP A 257 -3.99 7.21 -19.12
CA ASP A 257 -4.81 6.52 -20.13
C ASP A 257 -5.84 5.57 -19.50
N VAL A 258 -5.53 4.98 -18.34
CA VAL A 258 -6.52 4.22 -17.56
C VAL A 258 -7.63 5.16 -17.09
N ILE A 259 -7.30 6.34 -16.57
CA ILE A 259 -8.28 7.33 -16.11
C ILE A 259 -9.17 7.78 -17.27
N LYS A 260 -8.61 8.05 -18.46
CA LYS A 260 -9.41 8.41 -19.65
C LYS A 260 -10.42 7.31 -20.01
N ASN A 261 -9.97 6.05 -19.99
CA ASN A 261 -10.83 4.90 -20.30
C ASN A 261 -11.92 4.70 -19.25
N THR A 262 -11.61 4.82 -17.96
CA THR A 262 -12.61 4.69 -16.89
C THR A 262 -13.59 5.86 -16.90
N LYS A 263 -13.14 7.09 -17.17
CA LYS A 263 -14.01 8.26 -17.36
C LYS A 263 -15.04 8.03 -18.46
N LYS A 264 -14.61 7.51 -19.60
CA LYS A 264 -15.51 7.15 -20.71
C LYS A 264 -16.46 6.00 -20.33
N LYS A 265 -15.94 4.93 -19.72
CA LYS A 265 -16.73 3.74 -19.36
C LYS A 265 -17.85 4.04 -18.34
N TYR A 266 -17.55 4.90 -17.37
CA TYR A 266 -18.45 5.18 -16.25
C TYR A 266 -19.10 6.57 -16.33
N ASN A 267 -18.94 7.30 -17.44
CA ASN A 267 -19.45 8.67 -17.63
C ASN A 267 -19.08 9.62 -16.48
N LEU A 268 -17.82 9.57 -16.03
CA LEU A 268 -17.35 10.35 -14.88
C LEU A 268 -17.07 11.80 -15.26
N THR A 269 -17.47 12.72 -14.39
CA THR A 269 -17.40 14.17 -14.63
C THR A 269 -16.26 14.89 -13.91
N ASP A 270 -15.56 14.21 -13.00
CA ASP A 270 -14.41 14.79 -12.27
C ASP A 270 -13.22 14.99 -13.21
N SER A 271 -13.13 16.16 -13.82
CA SER A 271 -12.04 16.53 -14.75
C SER A 271 -10.68 16.57 -14.06
N ASP A 272 -10.66 16.89 -12.77
CA ASP A 272 -9.45 17.26 -12.03
C ASP A 272 -8.80 16.07 -11.32
N TYR A 273 -9.47 14.91 -11.31
CA TYR A 273 -8.89 13.70 -10.74
C TYR A 273 -7.59 13.28 -11.44
N SER A 274 -6.56 13.10 -10.61
CA SER A 274 -5.29 12.47 -10.95
C SER A 274 -5.03 11.27 -10.04
N PHE A 275 -4.46 10.19 -10.59
CA PHE A 275 -4.16 8.98 -9.82
C PHE A 275 -3.16 9.26 -8.69
N ILE A 276 -2.18 10.13 -8.95
CA ILE A 276 -1.24 10.69 -7.98
C ILE A 276 -1.80 12.03 -7.52
N ARG A 277 -2.73 11.96 -6.55
CA ARG A 277 -3.66 13.05 -6.23
C ARG A 277 -3.06 14.20 -5.41
N LYS A 278 -2.70 13.96 -4.14
CA LYS A 278 -2.19 14.98 -3.20
C LYS A 278 -0.81 14.68 -2.64
N GLY A 279 -0.48 13.40 -2.43
CA GLY A 279 0.85 13.00 -1.96
C GLY A 279 1.22 13.50 -0.56
N ILE A 280 0.24 13.73 0.32
CA ILE A 280 0.45 14.23 1.68
C ILE A 280 -0.10 13.25 2.73
N THR A 281 0.43 13.37 3.95
CA THR A 281 -0.12 12.78 5.18
C THR A 281 -1.02 13.78 5.87
N GLY A 282 -2.15 13.33 6.43
CA GLY A 282 -3.09 14.15 7.17
C GLY A 282 -4.18 14.82 6.32
N SER A 283 -4.34 14.43 5.05
CA SER A 283 -5.40 14.97 4.17
C SER A 283 -6.80 14.69 4.70
N TYR A 284 -6.97 13.61 5.47
CA TYR A 284 -8.23 13.31 6.13
C TYR A 284 -8.74 14.46 7.02
N LYS A 285 -7.85 15.27 7.59
CA LYS A 285 -8.24 16.39 8.47
C LYS A 285 -9.10 17.44 7.78
N THR A 286 -8.97 17.58 6.46
CA THR A 286 -9.75 18.54 5.65
C THR A 286 -10.82 17.87 4.79
N GLU A 287 -10.72 16.55 4.55
CA GLU A 287 -11.64 15.83 3.64
C GLU A 287 -12.65 14.92 4.36
N MET A 288 -12.45 14.65 5.65
CA MET A 288 -13.30 13.83 6.51
C MET A 288 -14.03 14.73 7.51
N SER A 289 -15.32 14.45 7.76
CA SER A 289 -16.07 15.16 8.79
C SER A 289 -15.52 14.82 10.19
N LYS A 290 -15.75 15.71 11.15
CA LYS A 290 -15.38 15.47 12.56
C LYS A 290 -15.98 14.16 13.10
N GLU A 291 -17.25 13.90 12.79
CA GLU A 291 -17.94 12.66 13.17
C GLU A 291 -17.21 11.42 12.67
N PHE A 292 -16.84 11.38 11.38
CA PHE A 292 -16.10 10.26 10.82
C PHE A 292 -14.69 10.15 11.40
N ASN A 293 -14.03 11.27 11.63
CA ASN A 293 -12.70 11.28 12.24
C ASN A 293 -12.72 10.59 13.62
N GLU A 294 -13.74 10.85 14.44
CA GLU A 294 -13.97 10.22 15.75
C GLU A 294 -14.36 8.73 15.62
N LYS A 295 -15.21 8.37 14.64
CA LYS A 295 -15.55 6.97 14.36
C LYS A 295 -14.31 6.15 13.97
N PHE A 296 -13.47 6.68 13.10
CA PHE A 296 -12.20 6.06 12.74
C PHE A 296 -11.26 5.96 13.95
N ASP A 297 -11.16 6.99 14.81
CA ASP A 297 -10.34 6.88 16.03
C ASP A 297 -10.79 5.73 16.93
N LYS A 298 -12.10 5.58 17.16
CA LYS A 298 -12.65 4.46 17.93
C LYS A 298 -12.35 3.12 17.29
N TRP A 299 -12.57 3.01 15.97
CA TRP A 299 -12.30 1.79 15.21
C TRP A 299 -10.82 1.39 15.22
N ILE A 300 -9.91 2.35 15.00
CA ILE A 300 -8.46 2.14 15.03
C ILE A 300 -8.03 1.68 16.43
N ASN A 301 -8.47 2.39 17.48
CA ASN A 301 -8.13 2.04 18.86
C ASN A 301 -8.64 0.64 19.24
N LEU A 302 -9.83 0.26 18.77
CA LEU A 302 -10.38 -1.08 18.99
C LEU A 302 -9.52 -2.16 18.31
N LYS A 303 -9.19 -1.95 17.02
CA LYS A 303 -8.44 -2.93 16.21
C LYS A 303 -6.96 -3.06 16.62
N LEU A 304 -6.37 -2.01 17.20
CA LEU A 304 -4.97 -2.02 17.68
C LEU A 304 -4.83 -2.27 19.19
N LYS A 305 -5.92 -2.45 19.93
CA LYS A 305 -5.91 -2.50 21.41
C LYS A 305 -4.91 -3.53 21.98
N ASN A 306 -4.73 -4.65 21.29
CA ASN A 306 -3.92 -5.78 21.75
C ASN A 306 -2.72 -6.05 20.82
N THR A 307 -2.22 -5.03 20.12
CA THR A 307 -1.07 -5.17 19.22
C THR A 307 0.02 -4.19 19.61
N ASP A 308 1.28 -4.50 19.25
CA ASP A 308 2.40 -3.57 19.40
C ASP A 308 2.58 -2.65 18.17
N PHE A 309 1.78 -2.85 17.13
CA PHE A 309 1.78 -2.01 15.92
C PHE A 309 1.25 -0.61 16.19
N LYS A 310 1.96 0.41 15.73
CA LYS A 310 1.54 1.82 15.82
C LYS A 310 1.80 2.54 14.51
N PHE A 311 0.82 3.33 14.08
CA PHE A 311 1.02 4.27 12.99
C PHE A 311 1.75 5.52 13.47
N ASN A 312 2.75 5.96 12.71
CA ASN A 312 3.41 7.25 12.91
C ASN A 312 2.56 8.39 12.34
N PHE A 313 1.56 8.86 13.11
CA PHE A 313 0.62 9.88 12.64
C PHE A 313 1.22 11.29 12.50
N CYS A 314 2.35 11.56 13.15
CA CYS A 314 3.07 12.84 13.09
C CYS A 314 4.58 12.61 13.26
N LYS A 315 5.41 13.34 12.50
CA LYS A 315 6.82 13.52 12.86
C LYS A 315 6.89 14.48 14.04
N MET A 316 7.15 14.00 15.25
CA MET A 316 7.96 14.83 16.15
C MET A 316 9.30 14.96 15.45
N LYS A 317 9.63 16.16 14.95
CA LYS A 317 11.03 16.45 14.62
C LYS A 317 11.80 16.24 15.93
N MET A 318 12.44 15.08 16.05
CA MET A 318 13.32 14.73 17.16
C MET A 318 14.54 15.67 17.28
N THR A 319 14.60 16.73 16.48
CA THR A 319 15.58 17.80 16.57
C THR A 319 15.53 18.52 17.92
N VAL A 320 14.39 18.57 18.63
CA VAL A 320 14.33 19.25 19.95
C VAL A 320 14.83 18.37 21.09
N LEU A 321 14.47 17.07 21.11
CA LEU A 321 14.92 16.16 22.17
C LEU A 321 16.42 15.84 22.07
N GLN A 322 16.96 15.66 20.85
CA GLN A 322 18.41 15.49 20.67
C GLN A 322 19.18 16.77 21.00
N TYR A 323 18.67 17.95 20.66
CA TYR A 323 19.33 19.21 21.01
C TYR A 323 19.37 19.43 22.54
N CYS A 324 18.30 19.10 23.27
CA CYS A 324 18.26 19.17 24.73
C CYS A 324 19.24 18.19 25.41
N VAL A 325 19.43 16.99 24.85
CA VAL A 325 20.40 16.01 25.35
C VAL A 325 21.85 16.43 25.01
N GLN A 326 22.07 17.05 23.86
CA GLN A 326 23.40 17.42 23.36
C GLN A 326 23.97 18.70 24.02
N ILE A 327 23.13 19.58 24.58
CA ILE A 327 23.58 20.80 25.29
C ILE A 327 23.71 20.63 26.82
N GLY A 328 23.61 19.41 27.35
CA GLY A 328 23.93 19.12 28.76
C GLY A 328 23.13 19.91 29.79
N LYS A 329 21.93 20.41 29.45
CA LYS A 329 21.08 21.13 30.41
C LYS A 329 20.25 20.15 31.23
N SER A 330 20.87 19.57 32.25
CA SER A 330 20.17 19.00 33.39
C SER A 330 19.51 20.12 34.18
N GLN A 331 18.17 20.10 34.24
CA GLN A 331 17.33 20.91 35.13
C GLN A 331 17.53 22.44 35.07
N LEU A 332 16.73 23.10 34.23
CA LEU A 332 16.19 24.43 34.54
C LEU A 332 14.82 24.56 33.87
N SER A 333 13.81 24.77 34.71
CA SER A 333 12.42 25.14 34.44
C SER A 333 12.13 25.65 33.02
N CYS A 334 11.75 24.75 32.13
CA CYS A 334 11.02 25.10 30.92
C CYS A 334 9.58 24.64 31.11
N ASN A 335 8.75 25.51 31.69
CA ASN A 335 7.30 25.45 31.59
C ASN A 335 6.89 25.66 30.13
N PHE A 336 7.13 24.67 29.27
CA PHE A 336 6.42 24.60 28.01
C PHE A 336 5.05 24.01 28.32
N LYS A 337 4.06 24.91 28.47
CA LYS A 337 2.66 24.55 28.30
C LYS A 337 2.53 23.87 26.94
N ILE A 338 2.39 22.55 26.98
CA ILE A 338 1.94 21.75 25.85
C ILE A 338 0.53 22.23 25.54
N PHE A 339 0.41 23.14 24.58
CA PHE A 339 -0.87 23.41 23.94
C PHE A 339 -1.16 22.25 22.99
N LEU A 340 -1.76 21.20 23.55
CA LEU A 340 -2.66 20.32 22.83
C LEU A 340 -3.81 21.20 22.31
N TYR A 341 -3.69 21.76 21.11
CA TYR A 341 -4.83 22.34 20.43
C TYR A 341 -5.66 21.19 19.80
N TYR A 342 -6.50 20.61 20.64
CA TYR A 342 -7.81 20.11 20.24
C TYR A 342 -8.80 21.30 20.34
N LYS A 343 -9.63 21.49 19.30
CA LYS A 343 -10.65 22.57 19.06
C LYS A 343 -10.05 23.87 18.50
N ASN A 344 -10.52 24.46 17.40
CA ASN A 344 -11.81 24.38 16.69
C ASN A 344 -11.65 24.05 15.20
#